data_AF-X1GTS5-F1
#
_entry.id   AF-X1GTS5-F1
#
_cell.length_a   1.000
_cell.length_b   1.000
_cell.length_c   1.000
_cell.angle_alpha   90.00
_cell.angle_beta   90.00
_cell.angle_gamma   90.00
#
_symmetry.space_group_name_H-M   'P 1'
#
loop_
_entity.id
_entity.type
_entity.pdbx_description
1 polymer ?
#
loop_
_entity_poly.entity_id
_entity_poly.type
_entity_poly.pdbx_seq_one_letter_code
_entity_poly.pdbx_strand_id
1 'polypeptide(L)'
;LSAWGEIAENLIQNYKKENNKWPETVSVVLWAFETMKTGGETVGQIFNYLGIRAVKNKSIWTTELEVIPLEELNHPRINVITTICGIFRDTFPYILDLINQAVELVVDLDEPLEQNYVKKSAVELREQNAENPEARVFGPPPGKYNTNLTDIISAGQWENEKELIDDYLNNMSYAYMRNQKVKRSVKTFSENIRKINLMSQIRDSSEYHITDLDHYYEFTGGLARTYEELSGKKANIYIADTSSKKINHAGPSFKNSDLYEDLERLESLIVEYQNQFSL
;
A
#
# COMPACT_ATOMS: atom_id res chain seq x y z
N LEU A 1 22.15 3.61 1.42
CA LEU A 1 20.69 3.44 1.59
C LEU A 1 20.25 4.46 2.62
N SER A 2 19.34 5.36 2.25
CA SER A 2 18.79 6.38 3.17
C SER A 2 17.98 5.72 4.29
N ALA A 3 17.71 6.43 5.39
CA ALA A 3 16.85 5.99 6.49
C ALA A 3 15.50 5.39 6.03
N TRP A 4 15.00 5.81 4.87
CA TRP A 4 13.76 5.35 4.24
C TRP A 4 13.74 3.87 3.82
N GLY A 5 14.91 3.30 3.50
CA GLY A 5 15.01 1.87 3.14
C GLY A 5 14.89 0.95 4.36
N GLU A 6 15.17 1.48 5.55
CA GLU A 6 15.17 0.69 6.80
C GLU A 6 13.77 0.18 7.16
N ILE A 7 12.72 0.98 6.94
CA ILE A 7 11.32 0.57 7.16
C ILE A 7 10.95 -0.60 6.25
N ALA A 8 11.25 -0.48 4.95
CA ALA A 8 11.00 -1.50 3.95
C ALA A 8 11.69 -2.82 4.33
N GLU A 9 13.01 -2.75 4.57
CA GLU A 9 13.83 -3.90 4.91
C GLU A 9 13.36 -4.57 6.20
N ASN A 10 13.07 -3.80 7.26
CA ASN A 10 12.58 -4.35 8.52
C ASN A 10 11.26 -5.11 8.35
N LEU A 11 10.32 -4.57 7.58
CA LEU A 11 9.02 -5.23 7.34
C LEU A 11 9.17 -6.54 6.60
N ILE A 12 9.93 -6.57 5.49
CA ILE A 12 10.11 -7.81 4.71
C ILE A 12 10.98 -8.84 5.43
N GLN A 13 11.94 -8.41 6.26
CA GLN A 13 12.74 -9.29 7.10
C GLN A 13 11.90 -9.92 8.21
N ASN A 14 11.03 -9.14 8.86
CA ASN A 14 10.11 -9.66 9.87
C ASN A 14 9.14 -10.67 9.25
N TYR A 15 8.55 -10.34 8.10
CA TYR A 15 7.73 -11.29 7.35
C TYR A 15 8.48 -12.58 7.04
N LYS A 16 9.73 -12.49 6.57
CA LYS A 16 10.58 -13.65 6.27
C LYS A 16 10.88 -14.50 7.50
N LYS A 17 11.18 -13.88 8.65
CA LYS A 17 11.41 -14.61 9.91
C LYS A 17 10.17 -15.40 10.34
N GLU A 18 8.99 -14.82 10.16
CA GLU A 18 7.72 -15.46 10.53
C GLU A 18 7.29 -16.55 9.54
N ASN A 19 7.59 -16.40 8.24
CA ASN A 19 7.03 -17.24 7.18
C ASN A 19 8.06 -18.11 6.43
N ASN A 20 9.35 -18.00 6.75
CA ASN A 20 10.48 -18.65 6.06
C ASN A 20 10.58 -18.35 4.54
N LYS A 21 9.89 -17.32 4.06
CA LYS A 21 9.89 -16.87 2.66
C LYS A 21 9.73 -15.37 2.58
N TRP A 22 10.25 -14.75 1.54
CA TRP A 22 10.01 -13.33 1.27
C TRP A 22 8.54 -13.10 0.92
N PRO A 23 7.95 -11.94 1.26
CA PRO A 23 6.65 -11.57 0.74
C PRO A 23 6.78 -11.34 -0.77
N GLU A 24 5.95 -11.98 -1.57
CA GLU A 24 5.97 -11.78 -3.02
C GLU A 24 5.31 -10.44 -3.39
N THR A 25 4.18 -10.12 -2.75
CA THR A 25 3.45 -8.86 -2.95
C THR A 25 3.20 -8.15 -1.64
N VAL A 26 3.46 -6.85 -1.61
CA VAL A 26 3.18 -5.96 -0.49
C VAL A 26 2.29 -4.82 -0.96
N SER A 27 1.53 -4.23 -0.05
CA SER A 27 0.75 -3.02 -0.34
C SER A 27 1.23 -1.84 0.50
N VAL A 28 1.23 -0.65 -0.08
CA VAL A 28 1.49 0.60 0.62
C VAL A 28 0.40 1.62 0.34
N VAL A 29 0.04 2.40 1.36
CA VAL A 29 -0.83 3.57 1.19
C VAL A 29 0.03 4.82 1.11
N LEU A 30 -0.11 5.59 0.02
CA LEU A 30 0.71 6.75 -0.27
C LEU A 30 -0.12 8.04 -0.20
N TRP A 31 0.17 8.88 0.80
CA TRP A 31 -0.59 10.10 1.11
C TRP A 31 0.20 11.37 0.86
N ALA A 32 -0.48 12.40 0.34
CA ALA A 32 0.16 13.67 0.00
C ALA A 32 0.77 14.38 1.23
N PHE A 33 0.01 14.50 2.31
CA PHE A 33 0.48 15.21 3.50
C PHE A 33 1.61 14.48 4.23
N GLU A 34 1.54 13.15 4.32
CA GLU A 34 2.65 12.32 4.82
C GLU A 34 3.90 12.58 3.97
N THR A 35 3.79 12.45 2.65
CA THR A 35 4.92 12.66 1.73
C THR A 35 5.54 14.06 1.86
N MET A 36 4.74 15.11 2.09
CA MET A 36 5.25 16.47 2.34
C MET A 36 6.07 16.57 3.62
N LYS A 37 5.59 15.96 4.70
CA LYS A 37 6.20 16.09 6.03
C LYS A 37 7.44 15.23 6.17
N THR A 38 7.41 14.03 5.61
CA THR A 38 8.51 13.07 5.70
C THR A 38 9.59 13.29 4.64
N GLY A 39 9.27 14.06 3.58
CA GLY A 39 10.14 14.18 2.42
C GLY A 39 10.12 12.95 1.51
N GLY A 40 9.08 12.10 1.62
CA GLY A 40 8.85 10.95 0.76
C GLY A 40 9.32 9.62 1.34
N GLU A 41 9.11 9.39 2.63
CA GLU A 41 9.38 8.09 3.29
C GLU A 41 8.75 6.92 2.55
N THR A 42 7.43 6.99 2.29
CA THR A 42 6.69 5.93 1.58
C THR A 42 7.21 5.74 0.15
N VAL A 43 7.67 6.80 -0.51
CA VAL A 43 8.28 6.70 -1.86
C VAL A 43 9.61 5.96 -1.78
N GLY A 44 10.43 6.24 -0.76
CA GLY A 44 11.66 5.51 -0.48
C GLY A 44 11.40 4.04 -0.19
N GLN A 45 10.32 3.73 0.55
CA GLN A 45 9.87 2.36 0.82
C GLN A 45 9.53 1.62 -0.48
N ILE A 46 8.75 2.24 -1.38
CA ILE A 46 8.42 1.70 -2.71
C ILE A 46 9.69 1.40 -3.51
N PHE A 47 10.64 2.34 -3.58
CA PHE A 47 11.87 2.15 -4.33
C PHE A 47 12.77 1.06 -3.74
N ASN A 48 12.82 0.92 -2.42
CA ASN A 48 13.54 -0.19 -1.78
C ASN A 48 12.95 -1.54 -2.17
N TYR A 49 11.61 -1.70 -2.11
CA TYR A 49 10.93 -2.93 -2.55
C TYR A 49 11.24 -3.28 -4.01
N LEU A 50 11.22 -2.28 -4.89
CA LEU A 50 11.53 -2.45 -6.32
C LEU A 50 13.03 -2.68 -6.59
N GLY A 51 13.90 -2.37 -5.64
CA GLY A 51 15.35 -2.37 -5.84
C GLY A 51 15.82 -1.26 -6.77
N ILE A 52 15.25 -0.07 -6.63
CA ILE A 52 15.56 1.13 -7.40
C ILE A 52 16.17 2.19 -6.48
N ARG A 53 17.11 2.95 -7.02
CA ARG A 53 17.72 4.12 -6.36
C ARG A 53 17.37 5.38 -7.13
N ALA A 54 16.78 6.35 -6.43
CA ALA A 54 16.63 7.70 -6.97
C ALA A 54 17.97 8.46 -6.86
N VAL A 55 18.55 8.84 -7.99
CA VAL A 55 19.81 9.57 -8.05
C VAL A 55 19.57 11.01 -8.50
N LYS A 56 20.18 11.97 -7.78
CA LYS A 56 20.17 13.37 -8.20
C LYS A 56 21.13 13.55 -9.35
N ASN A 57 20.66 14.06 -10.48
CA ASN A 57 21.53 14.51 -11.56
C ASN A 57 22.10 15.91 -11.24
N LYS A 58 22.98 16.45 -12.08
CA LYS A 58 23.51 17.82 -12.03
C LYS A 58 22.41 18.89 -12.11
N SER A 59 21.26 18.54 -12.68
CA SER A 59 20.07 19.39 -12.69
C SER A 59 19.30 19.23 -11.38
N ILE A 60 18.97 20.36 -10.75
CA ILE A 60 18.13 20.40 -9.54
C ILE A 60 16.67 20.01 -9.81
N TRP A 61 16.27 19.89 -11.08
CA TRP A 61 14.89 19.68 -11.50
C TRP A 61 14.57 18.24 -11.90
N THR A 62 15.60 17.38 -12.05
CA THR A 62 15.42 16.03 -12.58
C THR A 62 16.01 14.99 -11.64
N THR A 63 15.19 14.01 -11.30
CA THR A 63 15.60 12.77 -10.63
C THR A 63 15.71 11.66 -11.67
N GLU A 64 16.81 10.94 -11.66
CA GLU A 64 17.00 9.73 -12.46
C GLU A 64 16.85 8.49 -11.58
N LEU A 65 16.51 7.37 -12.20
CA LEU A 65 16.34 6.09 -11.53
C LEU A 65 17.46 5.15 -11.95
N GLU A 66 18.15 4.59 -10.97
CA GLU A 66 19.19 3.59 -11.14
C GLU A 66 18.67 2.24 -10.62
N VAL A 67 18.81 1.19 -11.41
CA VAL A 67 18.50 -0.17 -10.98
C VAL A 67 19.62 -0.68 -10.09
N ILE A 68 19.30 -1.10 -8.87
CA ILE A 68 20.26 -1.76 -7.99
C ILE A 68 20.41 -3.22 -8.48
N PRO A 69 21.63 -3.70 -8.76
CA PRO A 69 21.86 -5.09 -9.17
C PRO A 69 21.37 -6.09 -8.12
N LEU A 70 20.94 -7.29 -8.55
CA LEU A 70 20.46 -8.33 -7.63
C LEU A 70 21.55 -8.77 -6.64
N GLU A 71 22.82 -8.71 -7.03
CA GLU A 71 23.97 -9.06 -6.18
C GLU A 71 24.17 -8.07 -5.03
N GLU A 72 23.70 -6.82 -5.20
CA GLU A 72 23.68 -5.80 -4.15
C GLU A 72 22.38 -5.82 -3.33
N LEU A 73 21.31 -6.43 -3.86
CA LEU A 73 20.03 -6.56 -3.17
C LEU A 73 20.06 -7.74 -2.19
N ASN A 74 19.71 -7.49 -0.93
CA ASN A 74 19.64 -8.53 0.09
C ASN A 74 18.30 -9.33 0.06
N HIS A 75 17.44 -9.07 -0.93
CA HIS A 75 16.14 -9.71 -1.12
C HIS A 75 15.77 -9.73 -2.62
N PRO A 76 14.81 -10.57 -3.06
CA PRO A 76 14.20 -10.45 -4.39
C PRO A 76 13.52 -9.09 -4.58
N ARG A 77 13.34 -8.62 -5.81
CA ARG A 77 12.49 -7.45 -6.06
C ARG A 77 11.06 -7.77 -5.69
N ILE A 78 10.52 -7.03 -4.73
CA ILE A 78 9.22 -7.26 -4.13
C ILE A 78 8.17 -6.54 -4.95
N ASN A 79 7.07 -7.23 -5.29
CA ASN A 79 5.94 -6.61 -5.96
C ASN A 79 5.24 -5.65 -5.00
N VAL A 80 5.08 -4.38 -5.37
CA VAL A 80 4.44 -3.37 -4.53
C VAL A 80 3.20 -2.82 -5.20
N ILE A 81 2.07 -2.86 -4.49
CA ILE A 81 0.80 -2.25 -4.89
C ILE A 81 0.63 -0.98 -4.07
N THR A 82 0.49 0.14 -4.76
CA THR A 82 0.41 1.46 -4.14
C THR A 82 -1.01 1.99 -4.32
N THR A 83 -1.72 2.23 -3.21
CA THR A 83 -2.98 2.97 -3.25
C THR A 83 -2.74 4.44 -2.92
N ILE A 84 -3.23 5.34 -3.77
CA ILE A 84 -3.12 6.79 -3.60
C ILE A 84 -4.49 7.42 -3.33
N CYS A 85 -4.50 8.52 -2.59
CA CYS A 85 -5.62 9.45 -2.58
C CYS A 85 -5.55 10.42 -3.78
N GLY A 86 -6.67 11.01 -4.17
CA GLY A 86 -6.70 11.92 -5.32
C GLY A 86 -5.87 13.19 -5.10
N ILE A 87 -5.71 13.64 -3.85
CA ILE A 87 -4.82 14.77 -3.55
C ILE A 87 -3.36 14.45 -3.85
N PHE A 88 -2.92 13.20 -3.70
CA PHE A 88 -1.57 12.78 -4.08
C PHE A 88 -1.36 12.88 -5.59
N ARG A 89 -2.32 12.39 -6.40
CA ARG A 89 -2.31 12.53 -7.87
C ARG A 89 -2.12 13.98 -8.29
N ASP A 90 -2.88 14.89 -7.69
CA ASP A 90 -2.92 16.29 -8.11
C ASP A 90 -1.71 17.08 -7.62
N THR A 91 -1.14 16.69 -6.47
CA THR A 91 -0.02 17.41 -5.85
C THR A 91 1.35 16.90 -6.33
N PHE A 92 1.48 15.60 -6.55
CA PHE A 92 2.75 14.95 -6.87
C PHE A 92 2.73 14.16 -8.20
N PRO A 93 2.30 14.76 -9.32
CA PRO A 93 2.24 14.04 -10.61
C PRO A 93 3.62 13.58 -11.07
N TYR A 94 4.70 14.29 -10.72
CA TYR A 94 6.06 13.89 -11.04
C TYR A 94 6.53 12.66 -10.24
N ILE A 95 6.23 12.59 -8.94
CA ILE A 95 6.56 11.41 -8.12
C ILE A 95 5.75 10.21 -8.58
N LEU A 96 4.48 10.41 -8.92
CA LEU A 96 3.62 9.38 -9.50
C LEU A 96 4.22 8.81 -10.81
N ASP A 97 4.73 9.68 -11.69
CA ASP A 97 5.38 9.24 -12.92
C ASP A 97 6.71 8.51 -12.63
N LEU A 98 7.51 8.96 -11.66
CA LEU A 98 8.73 8.27 -11.22
C LEU A 98 8.46 6.86 -10.68
N ILE A 99 7.41 6.68 -9.87
CA ILE A 99 7.03 5.34 -9.38
C ILE A 99 6.67 4.43 -10.55
N ASN A 100 5.90 4.93 -11.52
CA ASN A 100 5.56 4.14 -12.69
C ASN A 100 6.78 3.83 -13.58
N GLN A 101 7.71 4.77 -13.74
CA GLN A 101 8.98 4.51 -14.43
C GLN A 101 9.81 3.43 -13.72
N ALA A 102 9.87 3.44 -12.39
CA ALA A 102 10.55 2.42 -11.62
C ALA A 102 9.95 1.03 -11.85
N VAL A 103 8.61 0.93 -11.89
CA VAL A 103 7.91 -0.33 -12.16
C VAL A 103 8.18 -0.81 -13.58
N GLU A 104 8.08 0.05 -14.59
CA GLU A 104 8.39 -0.31 -15.99
C GLU A 104 9.82 -0.83 -16.12
N LEU A 105 10.80 -0.11 -15.55
CA LEU A 105 12.20 -0.52 -15.55
C LEU A 105 12.36 -1.92 -14.97
N VAL A 106 11.77 -2.20 -13.81
CA VAL A 106 11.90 -3.48 -13.10
C VAL A 106 11.21 -4.62 -13.84
N VAL A 107 10.05 -4.38 -14.45
CA VAL A 107 9.32 -5.41 -15.23
C VAL A 107 10.13 -5.87 -16.43
N ASP A 108 10.88 -4.96 -17.06
CA ASP A 108 11.64 -5.22 -18.28
C ASP A 108 13.03 -5.84 -18.05
N LEU A 109 13.48 -5.95 -16.79
CA LEU A 109 14.78 -6.55 -16.47
C LEU A 109 14.82 -8.04 -16.87
N ASP A 110 15.97 -8.48 -17.40
CA ASP A 110 16.24 -9.88 -17.69
C ASP A 110 16.64 -10.66 -16.43
N GLU A 111 15.70 -10.78 -15.51
CA GLU A 111 15.86 -11.50 -14.24
C GLU A 111 14.87 -12.69 -14.16
N PRO A 112 15.24 -13.76 -13.41
CA PRO A 112 14.35 -14.88 -13.18
C PRO A 112 13.15 -14.47 -12.30
N LEU A 113 11.99 -15.08 -12.54
CA LEU A 113 10.74 -14.73 -11.84
C LEU A 113 10.79 -14.95 -10.32
N GLU A 114 11.65 -15.87 -9.86
CA GLU A 114 11.89 -16.15 -8.44
C GLU A 114 12.72 -15.06 -7.73
N GLN A 115 13.34 -14.15 -8.48
CA GLN A 115 14.09 -12.99 -7.96
C GLN A 115 13.41 -11.66 -8.28
N ASN A 116 12.40 -11.65 -9.16
CA ASN A 116 11.68 -10.45 -9.56
C ASN A 116 10.17 -10.70 -9.56
N TYR A 117 9.56 -10.45 -8.41
CA TYR A 117 8.13 -10.68 -8.20
C TYR A 117 7.25 -9.66 -8.93
N VAL A 118 7.77 -8.48 -9.26
CA VAL A 118 7.07 -7.47 -10.07
C VAL A 118 6.83 -8.03 -11.47
N LYS A 119 7.89 -8.56 -12.10
CA LYS A 119 7.86 -9.22 -13.41
C LYS A 119 7.00 -10.47 -13.38
N LYS A 120 7.14 -11.31 -12.34
CA LYS A 120 6.29 -12.50 -12.13
C LYS A 120 4.80 -12.14 -12.14
N SER A 121 4.40 -11.16 -11.32
CA SER A 121 3.01 -10.69 -11.27
C SER A 121 2.53 -10.15 -12.63
N ALA A 122 3.34 -9.34 -13.31
CA ALA A 122 2.98 -8.81 -14.63
C ALA A 122 2.77 -9.91 -15.69
N VAL A 123 3.61 -10.95 -15.70
CA VAL A 123 3.46 -12.11 -16.60
C VAL A 123 2.16 -12.86 -16.29
N GLU A 124 1.92 -13.20 -15.03
CA GLU A 124 0.69 -13.90 -14.61
C GLU A 124 -0.57 -13.11 -14.97
N LEU A 125 -0.56 -11.78 -14.80
CA LEU A 125 -1.69 -10.92 -15.16
C LEU A 125 -1.92 -10.84 -16.67
N ARG A 126 -0.85 -10.86 -17.49
CA ARG A 126 -0.95 -10.95 -18.96
C ARG A 126 -1.57 -12.26 -19.40
N GLU A 127 -1.15 -13.38 -18.82
CA GLU A 127 -1.71 -14.72 -19.10
C GLU A 127 -3.20 -14.79 -18.76
N GLN A 128 -3.62 -14.06 -17.73
CA GLN A 128 -5.02 -13.94 -17.34
C GLN A 128 -5.81 -12.94 -18.20
N ASN A 129 -5.20 -12.26 -19.18
CA ASN A 129 -5.83 -11.17 -19.94
C ASN A 129 -6.41 -10.07 -19.03
N ALA A 130 -5.68 -9.68 -17.98
CA ALA A 130 -6.05 -8.58 -17.09
C ALA A 130 -5.70 -7.21 -17.70
N GLU A 131 -6.42 -6.16 -17.34
CA GLU A 131 -6.24 -4.81 -17.91
C GLU A 131 -5.00 -4.11 -17.34
N ASN A 132 -4.09 -3.61 -18.18
CA ASN A 132 -2.88 -2.91 -17.71
C ASN A 132 -2.06 -3.74 -16.69
N PRO A 133 -1.58 -4.94 -17.06
CA PRO A 133 -0.99 -5.92 -16.13
C PRO A 133 0.27 -5.43 -15.40
N GLU A 134 0.94 -4.39 -15.90
CA GLU A 134 2.09 -3.72 -15.29
C GLU A 134 1.69 -2.64 -14.28
N ALA A 135 0.40 -2.26 -14.20
CA ALA A 135 -0.05 -1.22 -13.29
C ALA A 135 0.14 -1.63 -11.82
N ARG A 136 0.75 -0.74 -11.05
CA ARG A 136 1.00 -0.91 -9.62
C ARG A 136 0.51 0.24 -8.75
N VAL A 137 0.10 1.36 -9.37
CA VAL A 137 -0.47 2.49 -8.65
C VAL A 137 -1.96 2.61 -8.95
N PHE A 138 -2.77 2.62 -7.90
CA PHE A 138 -4.23 2.58 -7.96
C PHE A 138 -4.83 3.68 -7.07
N GLY A 139 -6.00 4.18 -7.43
CA GLY A 139 -6.66 5.24 -6.67
C GLY A 139 -8.08 5.51 -7.14
N PRO A 140 -8.71 6.58 -6.62
CA PRO A 140 -10.04 7.00 -7.02
C PRO A 140 -10.08 7.40 -8.52
N PRO A 141 -11.25 7.45 -9.17
CA PRO A 141 -11.37 8.01 -10.51
C PRO A 141 -10.90 9.49 -10.56
N PRO A 142 -10.52 9.99 -11.75
CA PRO A 142 -10.26 11.42 -11.95
C PRO A 142 -11.43 12.29 -11.45
N GLY A 143 -11.11 13.34 -10.70
CA GLY A 143 -12.12 14.23 -10.10
C GLY A 143 -12.67 13.79 -8.74
N LYS A 144 -12.35 12.57 -8.27
CA LYS A 144 -12.55 12.16 -6.87
C LYS A 144 -11.24 12.18 -6.08
N TYR A 145 -11.36 12.38 -4.76
CA TYR A 145 -10.23 12.52 -3.84
C TYR A 145 -10.12 11.37 -2.83
N ASN A 146 -11.25 10.87 -2.35
CA ASN A 146 -11.36 9.88 -1.29
C ASN A 146 -12.01 8.60 -1.83
N THR A 147 -12.12 7.58 -0.99
CA THR A 147 -13.08 6.49 -1.23
C THR A 147 -14.49 6.99 -0.94
N ASN A 148 -15.55 6.26 -1.34
CA ASN A 148 -16.90 6.61 -0.85
C ASN A 148 -17.20 5.99 0.53
N LEU A 149 -16.25 5.26 1.14
CA LEU A 149 -16.49 4.55 2.38
C LEU A 149 -16.81 5.50 3.54
N THR A 150 -16.16 6.66 3.59
CA THR A 150 -16.40 7.65 4.64
C THR A 150 -17.85 8.16 4.58
N ASP A 151 -18.37 8.42 3.39
CA ASP A 151 -19.75 8.86 3.17
C ASP A 151 -20.75 7.75 3.54
N ILE A 152 -20.51 6.52 3.07
CA ILE A 152 -21.42 5.37 3.33
C ILE A 152 -21.49 5.05 4.82
N ILE A 153 -20.33 5.02 5.50
CA ILE A 153 -20.24 4.74 6.93
C ILE A 153 -20.88 5.85 7.74
N SER A 154 -20.60 7.12 7.41
CA SER A 154 -21.19 8.27 8.12
C SER A 154 -22.70 8.35 7.96
N ALA A 155 -23.22 7.96 6.79
CA ALA A 155 -24.66 7.93 6.53
C ALA A 155 -25.37 6.74 7.19
N GLY A 156 -24.63 5.70 7.59
CA GLY A 156 -25.20 4.43 8.08
C GLY A 156 -26.04 3.71 7.02
N GLN A 157 -25.83 4.01 5.74
CA GLN A 157 -26.63 3.52 4.61
C GLN A 157 -25.98 2.28 3.97
N TRP A 158 -25.77 1.23 4.75
CA TRP A 158 -25.26 -0.05 4.26
C TRP A 158 -25.88 -1.19 5.08
N GLU A 159 -26.27 -2.27 4.42
CA GLU A 159 -26.92 -3.41 5.09
C GLU A 159 -25.93 -4.53 5.40
N ASN A 160 -24.88 -4.65 4.60
CA ASN A 160 -23.87 -5.68 4.74
C ASN A 160 -22.50 -5.17 4.29
N GLU A 161 -21.46 -5.78 4.82
CA GLU A 161 -20.07 -5.39 4.57
C GLU A 161 -19.66 -5.56 3.10
N LYS A 162 -20.35 -6.44 2.35
CA LYS A 162 -20.08 -6.67 0.94
C LYS A 162 -20.33 -5.42 0.09
N GLU A 163 -21.32 -4.60 0.45
CA GLU A 163 -21.57 -3.31 -0.22
C GLU A 163 -20.36 -2.36 -0.10
N LEU A 164 -19.71 -2.33 1.07
CA LEU A 164 -18.50 -1.53 1.30
C LEU A 164 -17.34 -2.04 0.46
N ILE A 165 -17.15 -3.35 0.39
CA ILE A 165 -16.09 -3.99 -0.40
C ILE A 165 -16.29 -3.73 -1.90
N ASP A 166 -17.52 -3.90 -2.39
CA ASP A 166 -17.85 -3.69 -3.79
C ASP A 166 -17.70 -2.20 -4.17
N ASP A 167 -18.07 -1.25 -3.30
CA ASP A 167 -17.80 0.17 -3.51
C ASP A 167 -16.29 0.46 -3.55
N TYR A 168 -15.52 -0.08 -2.59
CA TYR A 168 -14.08 0.10 -2.55
C TYR A 168 -13.42 -0.40 -3.85
N LEU A 169 -13.73 -1.62 -4.30
CA LEU A 169 -13.22 -2.15 -5.57
C LEU A 169 -13.60 -1.29 -6.76
N ASN A 170 -14.83 -0.78 -6.80
CA ASN A 170 -15.30 0.03 -7.91
C ASN A 170 -14.60 1.39 -7.98
N ASN A 171 -14.32 2.01 -6.84
CA ASN A 171 -13.74 3.35 -6.79
C ASN A 171 -12.22 3.33 -6.78
N MET A 172 -11.56 2.32 -6.20
CA MET A 172 -10.10 2.28 -6.06
C MET A 172 -9.37 1.56 -7.21
N SER A 173 -10.09 0.93 -8.13
CA SER A 173 -9.50 0.15 -9.25
C SER A 173 -9.06 0.98 -10.46
N TYR A 174 -8.83 2.29 -10.31
CA TYR A 174 -8.29 3.12 -11.40
C TYR A 174 -6.76 3.08 -11.37
N ALA A 175 -6.17 2.43 -12.37
CA ALA A 175 -4.73 2.36 -12.56
C ALA A 175 -4.20 3.71 -13.05
N TYR A 176 -3.23 4.26 -12.32
CA TYR A 176 -2.49 5.47 -12.65
C TYR A 176 -1.12 5.09 -13.23
N MET A 177 -0.94 5.35 -14.52
CA MET A 177 0.25 4.95 -15.28
C MET A 177 1.03 6.17 -15.79
N ARG A 178 2.20 5.91 -16.40
CA ARG A 178 3.04 6.96 -16.96
C ARG A 178 2.30 7.93 -17.88
N ASN A 179 2.79 9.16 -17.92
CA ASN A 179 2.20 10.27 -18.65
C ASN A 179 0.76 10.56 -18.22
N GLN A 180 0.46 10.37 -16.93
CA GLN A 180 -0.85 10.62 -16.31
C GLN A 180 -2.01 9.85 -16.98
N LYS A 181 -1.71 8.70 -17.59
CA LYS A 181 -2.75 7.83 -18.16
C LYS A 181 -3.52 7.17 -17.02
N VAL A 182 -4.84 7.28 -17.05
CA VAL A 182 -5.72 6.65 -16.07
C VAL A 182 -6.70 5.70 -16.76
N LYS A 183 -6.77 4.45 -16.30
CA LYS A 183 -7.68 3.44 -16.82
C LYS A 183 -8.24 2.57 -15.70
N ARG A 184 -9.56 2.33 -15.75
CA ARG A 184 -10.21 1.37 -14.85
C ARG A 184 -9.68 -0.03 -15.14
N SER A 185 -9.19 -0.71 -14.11
CA SER A 185 -8.45 -1.98 -14.20
C SER A 185 -8.84 -2.93 -13.05
N VAL A 186 -10.12 -3.31 -13.01
CA VAL A 186 -10.71 -4.05 -11.89
C VAL A 186 -10.06 -5.41 -11.70
N LYS A 187 -9.84 -6.15 -12.79
CA LYS A 187 -9.27 -7.50 -12.70
C LYS A 187 -7.83 -7.42 -12.20
N THR A 188 -7.02 -6.53 -12.77
CA THR A 188 -5.64 -6.33 -12.33
C THR A 188 -5.55 -5.90 -10.86
N PHE A 189 -6.42 -4.98 -10.41
CA PHE A 189 -6.45 -4.58 -9.02
C PHE A 189 -6.83 -5.75 -8.09
N SER A 190 -7.90 -6.47 -8.43
CA SER A 190 -8.40 -7.60 -7.62
C SER A 190 -7.39 -8.74 -7.51
N GLU A 191 -6.73 -9.11 -8.62
CA GLU A 191 -5.76 -10.20 -8.65
C GLU A 191 -4.46 -9.84 -7.92
N ASN A 192 -4.04 -8.58 -7.98
CA ASN A 192 -2.94 -8.09 -7.15
C ASN A 192 -3.32 -8.09 -5.67
N ILE A 193 -4.54 -7.61 -5.32
CA ILE A 193 -5.01 -7.62 -3.94
C ILE A 193 -4.96 -9.03 -3.36
N ARG A 194 -5.52 -10.03 -4.05
CA ARG A 194 -5.54 -11.44 -3.58
C ARG A 194 -4.17 -11.98 -3.16
N LYS A 195 -3.09 -11.44 -3.74
CA LYS A 195 -1.71 -11.91 -3.54
C LYS A 195 -0.93 -11.13 -2.49
N ILE A 196 -1.52 -10.07 -1.91
CA ILE A 196 -0.87 -9.27 -0.85
C ILE A 196 -0.48 -10.18 0.33
N ASN A 197 0.76 -10.06 0.77
CA ASN A 197 1.30 -10.79 1.92
C ASN A 197 1.43 -9.91 3.16
N LEU A 198 1.66 -8.61 2.96
CA LEU A 198 1.61 -7.60 4.01
C LEU A 198 1.16 -6.26 3.44
N MET A 199 0.43 -5.49 4.24
CA MET A 199 0.01 -4.13 3.95
C MET A 199 0.74 -3.20 4.92
N SER A 200 1.24 -2.07 4.45
CA SER A 200 1.83 -1.08 5.33
C SER A 200 1.36 0.33 5.07
N GLN A 201 1.24 1.12 6.14
CA GLN A 201 0.97 2.54 6.06
C GLN A 201 1.87 3.27 7.06
N ILE A 202 2.44 4.39 6.63
CA ILE A 202 3.26 5.25 7.49
C ILE A 202 2.36 6.20 8.27
N ARG A 203 2.67 6.37 9.57
CA ARG A 203 2.14 7.42 10.42
C ARG A 203 3.25 8.42 10.73
N ASP A 204 3.13 9.63 10.19
CA ASP A 204 4.13 10.70 10.30
C ASP A 204 3.96 11.61 11.53
N SER A 205 2.82 11.57 12.20
CA SER A 205 2.46 12.54 13.25
C SER A 205 2.13 11.86 14.57
N SER A 206 2.62 12.44 15.67
CA SER A 206 2.26 12.04 17.03
C SER A 206 0.98 12.74 17.52
N GLU A 207 0.50 13.75 16.80
CA GLU A 207 -0.65 14.57 17.20
C GLU A 207 -2.00 13.89 16.95
N TYR A 208 -2.02 12.97 15.98
CA TYR A 208 -3.22 12.21 15.61
C TYR A 208 -2.87 10.72 15.57
N HIS A 209 -3.78 9.89 16.06
CA HIS A 209 -3.72 8.44 16.00
C HIS A 209 -4.52 7.91 14.81
N ILE A 210 -4.38 6.61 14.55
CA ILE A 210 -5.08 5.92 13.45
C ILE A 210 -6.61 5.96 13.60
N THR A 211 -7.11 6.20 14.80
CA THR A 211 -8.54 6.33 15.13
C THR A 211 -9.06 7.75 14.99
N ASP A 212 -8.19 8.75 14.93
CA ASP A 212 -8.58 10.17 14.90
C ASP A 212 -8.89 10.65 13.48
N LEU A 213 -8.48 9.89 12.47
CA LEU A 213 -8.63 10.21 11.05
C LEU A 213 -9.28 9.06 10.30
N ASP A 214 -10.39 9.39 9.63
CA ASP A 214 -11.16 8.49 8.79
C ASP A 214 -10.36 7.91 7.63
N HIS A 215 -9.41 8.69 7.10
CA HIS A 215 -8.54 8.28 6.01
C HIS A 215 -7.82 6.93 6.25
N TYR A 216 -7.46 6.57 7.50
CA TYR A 216 -6.82 5.27 7.77
C TYR A 216 -7.74 4.09 7.49
N TYR A 217 -8.97 4.13 8.02
CA TYR A 217 -9.91 3.03 7.78
C TYR A 217 -10.39 3.02 6.33
N GLU A 218 -10.54 4.18 5.69
CA GLU A 218 -11.07 4.21 4.33
C GLU A 218 -10.08 3.57 3.34
N PHE A 219 -8.77 3.85 3.47
CA PHE A 219 -7.75 3.34 2.55
C PHE A 219 -7.24 1.97 2.99
N THR A 220 -6.66 1.87 4.20
CA THR A 220 -6.09 0.62 4.71
C THR A 220 -7.16 -0.36 5.17
N GLY A 221 -8.20 0.11 5.87
CA GLY A 221 -9.32 -0.74 6.28
C GLY A 221 -10.10 -1.26 5.08
N GLY A 222 -10.45 -0.39 4.13
CA GLY A 222 -11.12 -0.77 2.88
C GLY A 222 -10.31 -1.79 2.07
N LEU A 223 -9.00 -1.59 1.96
CA LEU A 223 -8.10 -2.55 1.32
C LEU A 223 -8.06 -3.89 2.07
N ALA A 224 -7.94 -3.85 3.39
CA ALA A 224 -7.89 -5.03 4.23
C ALA A 224 -9.15 -5.88 4.08
N ARG A 225 -10.34 -5.28 4.22
CA ARG A 225 -11.61 -6.00 4.06
C ARG A 225 -11.78 -6.56 2.65
N THR A 226 -11.38 -5.80 1.62
CA THR A 226 -11.37 -6.27 0.24
C THR A 226 -10.43 -7.46 0.05
N TYR A 227 -9.24 -7.44 0.65
CA TYR A 227 -8.32 -8.56 0.63
C TYR A 227 -8.90 -9.81 1.31
N GLU A 228 -9.54 -9.65 2.48
CA GLU A 228 -10.10 -10.80 3.20
C GLU A 228 -11.21 -11.47 2.39
N GLU A 229 -12.11 -10.69 1.77
CA GLU A 229 -13.16 -11.19 0.89
C GLU A 229 -12.57 -11.92 -0.34
N LEU A 230 -11.56 -11.33 -0.99
CA LEU A 230 -11.02 -11.87 -2.23
C LEU A 230 -10.09 -13.08 -2.02
N SER A 231 -9.40 -13.16 -0.88
CA SER A 231 -8.38 -14.18 -0.58
C SER A 231 -8.83 -15.25 0.41
N GLY A 232 -9.89 -14.99 1.20
CA GLY A 232 -10.33 -15.83 2.31
C GLY A 232 -9.37 -15.86 3.50
N LYS A 233 -8.40 -14.94 3.58
CA LYS A 233 -7.37 -14.89 4.63
C LYS A 233 -7.41 -13.55 5.36
N LYS A 234 -7.03 -13.56 6.64
CA LYS A 234 -6.89 -12.33 7.42
C LYS A 234 -5.78 -11.42 6.89
N ALA A 235 -6.04 -10.12 6.86
CA ALA A 235 -5.05 -9.14 6.41
C ALA A 235 -3.89 -9.02 7.41
N ASN A 236 -2.66 -9.00 6.89
CA ASN A 236 -1.46 -8.73 7.69
C ASN A 236 -1.07 -7.26 7.51
N ILE A 237 -1.52 -6.40 8.42
CA ILE A 237 -1.36 -4.94 8.35
C ILE A 237 -0.18 -4.53 9.23
N TYR A 238 0.59 -3.52 8.81
CA TYR A 238 1.66 -2.89 9.57
C TYR A 238 1.52 -1.37 9.51
N ILE A 239 1.32 -0.72 10.65
CA ILE A 239 1.48 0.74 10.75
C ILE A 239 2.92 1.03 11.14
N ALA A 240 3.66 1.75 10.30
CA ALA A 240 5.01 2.19 10.60
C ALA A 240 4.94 3.61 11.18
N ASP A 241 5.13 3.73 12.48
CA ASP A 241 5.14 5.01 13.18
C ASP A 241 6.50 5.68 13.05
N THR A 242 6.57 6.76 12.28
CA THR A 242 7.78 7.57 12.06
C THR A 242 7.68 8.94 12.73
N SER A 243 6.60 9.19 13.51
CA SER A 243 6.45 10.43 14.28
C SER A 243 7.52 10.63 15.35
N SER A 244 8.19 9.56 15.73
CA SER A 244 9.39 9.58 16.56
C SER A 244 10.54 8.94 15.79
N LYS A 245 11.80 9.26 16.14
CA LYS A 245 12.99 8.62 15.51
C LYS A 245 13.05 7.08 15.69
N LYS A 246 12.08 6.48 16.37
CA LYS A 246 11.90 5.03 16.48
C LYS A 246 10.75 4.60 15.57
N ILE A 247 11.04 3.69 14.66
CA ILE A 247 10.05 3.01 13.84
C ILE A 247 9.32 2.01 14.73
N ASN A 248 8.07 2.29 15.11
CA ASN A 248 7.20 1.29 15.72
C ASN A 248 6.38 0.62 14.61
N HIS A 249 6.38 -0.70 14.50
CA HIS A 249 5.55 -1.43 13.52
C HIS A 249 4.13 -1.64 14.09
N ALA A 250 3.18 -2.28 13.39
CA ALA A 250 1.91 -2.68 14.02
C ALA A 250 1.26 -3.86 13.28
N GLY A 251 1.68 -5.10 13.56
CA GLY A 251 1.13 -6.34 12.94
C GLY A 251 0.81 -7.45 13.95
N PRO A 252 0.61 -8.72 13.56
CA PRO A 252 0.33 -9.83 14.50
C PRO A 252 1.37 -10.00 15.61
N SER A 253 2.58 -9.48 15.38
CA SER A 253 3.69 -9.35 16.32
C SER A 253 3.57 -8.16 17.30
N PHE A 254 2.45 -7.41 17.30
CA PHE A 254 2.17 -6.22 18.13
C PHE A 254 1.24 -6.45 19.33
N LYS A 255 0.99 -7.69 19.75
CA LYS A 255 0.16 -7.98 20.93
C LYS A 255 0.54 -7.25 22.23
N ASN A 256 1.74 -6.64 22.32
CA ASN A 256 2.26 -5.97 23.51
C ASN A 256 2.59 -4.48 23.28
N SER A 257 1.88 -3.79 22.38
CA SER A 257 2.02 -2.33 22.21
C SER A 257 0.77 -1.60 22.68
N ASP A 258 0.93 -0.35 23.13
CA ASP A 258 -0.17 0.56 23.48
C ASP A 258 -1.24 0.65 22.36
N LEU A 259 -0.84 0.56 21.08
CA LEU A 259 -1.75 0.58 19.93
C LEU A 259 -2.71 -0.62 19.87
N TYR A 260 -2.26 -1.79 20.33
CA TYR A 260 -3.06 -3.01 20.35
C TYR A 260 -4.00 -3.04 21.56
N GLU A 261 -3.58 -2.46 22.70
CA GLU A 261 -4.43 -2.27 23.87
C GLU A 261 -5.63 -1.36 23.53
N ASP A 262 -5.41 -0.30 22.75
CA ASP A 262 -6.49 0.56 22.27
C ASP A 262 -7.46 -0.16 21.31
N LEU A 263 -6.94 -1.04 20.43
CA LEU A 263 -7.77 -1.86 19.54
C LEU A 263 -8.58 -2.92 20.32
N GLU A 264 -7.98 -3.63 21.27
CA GLU A 264 -8.71 -4.58 22.13
C GLU A 264 -9.78 -3.86 22.97
N ARG A 265 -9.46 -2.65 23.46
CA ARG A 265 -10.43 -1.80 24.15
C ARG A 265 -11.59 -1.40 23.25
N LEU A 266 -11.34 -1.05 21.98
CA LEU A 266 -12.41 -0.75 21.03
C LEU A 266 -13.25 -1.99 20.68
N GLU A 267 -12.62 -3.15 20.44
CA GLU A 267 -13.34 -4.41 20.17
C GLU A 267 -14.26 -4.78 21.34
N SER A 268 -13.79 -4.66 22.59
CA SER A 268 -14.61 -4.91 23.78
C SER A 268 -15.78 -3.92 23.91
N LEU A 269 -15.57 -2.64 23.62
CA LEU A 269 -16.63 -1.63 23.61
C LEU A 269 -17.66 -1.88 22.50
N ILE A 270 -17.23 -2.34 21.31
CA ILE A 270 -18.14 -2.71 20.21
C ILE A 270 -19.00 -3.90 20.61
N VAL A 271 -18.41 -4.93 21.22
CA VAL A 271 -19.14 -6.10 21.72
C VAL A 271 -20.13 -5.70 22.82
N GLU A 272 -19.72 -4.83 23.74
CA GLU A 272 -20.58 -4.31 24.81
C GLU A 272 -21.77 -3.53 24.23
N TYR A 273 -21.51 -2.64 23.26
CA TYR A 273 -22.55 -1.89 22.55
C TYR A 273 -23.50 -2.81 21.79
N GLN A 274 -22.99 -3.77 21.02
CA GLN A 274 -23.81 -4.75 20.32
C GLN A 274 -24.71 -5.54 21.29
N ASN A 275 -24.18 -5.98 22.43
CA ASN A 275 -24.98 -6.67 23.44
C ASN A 275 -26.03 -5.78 24.13
N GLN A 276 -25.77 -4.47 24.25
CA GLN A 276 -26.72 -3.52 24.83
C GLN A 276 -27.90 -3.19 23.90
N PHE A 277 -27.68 -3.25 22.59
CA PHE A 277 -28.68 -2.88 21.57
C PHE A 277 -29.21 -4.07 20.76
N SER A 278 -28.79 -5.30 21.09
CA SER A 278 -29.41 -6.54 20.63
C SER A 278 -30.66 -6.85 21.47
N LEU A 279 -31.80 -6.29 21.09
CA LEU A 279 -33.14 -6.70 21.54
C LEU A 279 -33.90 -7.34 20.37
#